data_AF-A0A7Y7I0Q5-F1
#
_entry.id   AF-A0A7Y7I0Q5-F1
#
_cell.length_a   1.000
_cell.length_b   1.000
_cell.length_c   1.000
_cell.angle_alpha   90.00
_cell.angle_beta   90.00
_cell.angle_gamma   90.00
#
_symmetry.space_group_name_H-M   'P 1'
#
loop_
_entity.id
_entity.type
_entity.pdbx_description
1 polymer ?
#
loop_
_entity_poly.entity_id
_entity_poly.type
_entity_poly.pdbx_seq_one_letter_code
_entity_poly.pdbx_strand_id
1 'polypeptide(L)'
;MTTTLTAMVAAHAQPSPSPASTTDSKKQLAAQFFDAARLTSMYDELLARCTEEGGQSFASQAYSMDPRSFGSLTPKSSYWPDVEAAHRRYRATVCSYSSGAEFRAFYVEHLVPDLSEADLRAAIAFYSSPSGQRVVAASEKTSRAFYTVATQQMLAATQAATATLQKDMKKIYDAYKLEPR
;
A
#
# COMPACT_ATOMS: atom_id res chain seq x y z
N MET A 1 13.66 70.91 -37.58
CA MET A 1 12.83 69.74 -37.91
C MET A 1 13.46 68.54 -37.22
N THR A 2 12.88 68.09 -36.12
CA THR A 2 13.45 67.04 -35.25
C THR A 2 12.41 65.94 -35.19
N THR A 3 12.69 64.80 -35.82
CA THR A 3 11.76 63.66 -35.91
C THR A 3 12.09 62.68 -34.79
N THR A 4 11.20 62.56 -33.81
CA THR A 4 11.25 61.57 -32.75
C THR A 4 10.65 60.26 -33.26
N LEU A 5 11.42 59.17 -33.26
CA LEU A 5 10.93 57.82 -33.55
C LEU A 5 10.46 57.14 -32.25
N THR A 6 9.16 56.89 -32.13
CA THR A 6 8.56 56.10 -31.05
C THR A 6 8.45 54.66 -31.53
N ALA A 7 9.24 53.74 -30.96
CA ALA A 7 9.07 52.31 -31.18
C ALA A 7 7.99 51.76 -30.23
N MET A 8 6.88 51.29 -30.79
CA MET A 8 5.85 50.56 -30.04
C MET A 8 6.27 49.09 -29.89
N VAL A 9 6.48 48.64 -28.65
CA VAL A 9 6.64 47.22 -28.32
C VAL A 9 5.25 46.59 -28.29
N ALA A 10 4.95 45.75 -29.28
CA ALA A 10 3.74 44.93 -29.29
C ALA A 10 3.90 43.77 -28.28
N ALA A 11 3.24 43.90 -27.13
CA ALA A 11 3.08 42.80 -26.17
C ALA A 11 2.22 41.70 -26.82
N HIS A 12 2.85 40.59 -27.18
CA HIS A 12 2.15 39.40 -27.66
C HIS A 12 1.57 38.66 -26.45
N ALA A 13 0.28 38.87 -26.18
CA ALA A 13 -0.45 38.07 -25.19
C ALA A 13 -0.49 36.61 -25.66
N GLN A 14 0.27 35.73 -24.99
CA GLN A 14 0.17 34.30 -25.24
C GLN A 14 -1.20 33.79 -24.78
N PRO A 15 -1.87 32.93 -25.58
CA PRO A 15 -3.14 32.34 -25.19
C PRO A 15 -2.96 31.49 -23.92
N SER A 16 -3.82 31.71 -22.94
CA SER A 16 -3.85 30.91 -21.71
C SER A 16 -4.12 29.44 -22.05
N PRO A 17 -3.39 28.48 -21.44
CA PRO A 17 -3.61 27.06 -21.68
C PRO A 17 -5.03 26.65 -21.29
N SER A 18 -5.69 25.83 -22.12
CA SER A 18 -7.02 25.33 -21.83
C SER A 18 -7.03 24.41 -20.59
N PRO A 19 -8.14 24.36 -19.82
CA PRO A 19 -8.25 23.52 -18.61
C PRO A 19 -7.95 22.03 -18.81
N ALA A 20 -8.16 21.51 -20.02
CA ALA A 20 -7.82 20.13 -20.37
C ALA A 20 -6.29 19.91 -20.44
N SER A 21 -5.54 20.84 -21.02
CA SER A 21 -4.08 20.70 -21.13
C SER A 21 -3.35 20.87 -19.80
N THR A 22 -3.91 21.64 -18.87
CA THR A 22 -3.38 21.76 -17.49
C THR A 22 -3.66 20.50 -16.67
N THR A 23 -4.83 19.88 -16.83
CA THR A 23 -5.17 18.62 -16.15
C THR A 23 -4.28 17.46 -16.61
N ASP A 24 -4.04 17.35 -17.92
CA ASP A 24 -3.17 16.31 -18.48
C ASP A 24 -1.70 16.51 -18.10
N SER A 25 -1.22 17.76 -18.12
CA SER A 25 0.11 18.14 -17.60
C SER A 25 0.29 17.72 -16.14
N LYS A 26 -0.71 18.00 -15.30
CA LYS A 26 -0.68 17.70 -13.88
C LYS A 26 -0.69 16.20 -13.58
N LYS A 27 -1.50 15.42 -14.32
CA LYS A 27 -1.47 13.94 -14.25
C LYS A 27 -0.11 13.38 -14.63
N GLN A 28 0.53 13.93 -15.66
CA GLN A 28 1.87 13.52 -16.07
C GLN A 28 2.92 13.83 -14.98
N LEU A 29 2.86 15.00 -14.36
CA LEU A 29 3.73 15.36 -13.25
C LEU A 29 3.50 14.46 -12.02
N ALA A 30 2.25 14.16 -11.67
CA ALA A 30 1.94 13.22 -10.60
C ALA A 30 2.50 11.81 -10.88
N ALA A 31 2.40 11.34 -12.13
CA ALA A 31 2.98 10.08 -12.55
C ALA A 31 4.51 10.07 -12.48
N GLN A 32 5.18 11.19 -12.80
CA GLN A 32 6.64 11.34 -12.64
C GLN A 32 7.05 11.39 -11.17
N PHE A 33 6.29 12.08 -10.34
CA PHE A 33 6.51 12.10 -8.90
C PHE A 33 6.42 10.69 -8.31
N PHE A 34 5.40 9.91 -8.70
CA PHE A 34 5.24 8.52 -8.27
C PHE A 34 6.49 7.67 -8.55
N ASP A 35 7.07 7.82 -9.75
CA ASP A 35 8.29 7.12 -10.14
C ASP A 35 9.52 7.64 -9.35
N ALA A 36 9.68 8.97 -9.24
CA ALA A 36 10.80 9.59 -8.53
C ALA A 36 10.83 9.23 -7.04
N ALA A 37 9.66 9.14 -6.41
CA ALA A 37 9.50 8.71 -5.03
C ALA A 37 9.56 7.18 -4.85
N ARG A 38 9.75 6.42 -5.94
CA ARG A 38 9.87 4.94 -5.96
C ARG A 38 8.67 4.23 -5.33
N LEU A 39 7.48 4.77 -5.53
CA LEU A 39 6.25 4.22 -4.94
C LEU A 39 5.88 2.85 -5.53
N THR A 40 6.31 2.53 -6.76
CA THR A 40 6.24 1.16 -7.30
C THR A 40 6.99 0.18 -6.41
N SER A 41 8.25 0.48 -6.06
CA SER A 41 9.07 -0.39 -5.22
C SER A 41 8.45 -0.60 -3.83
N MET A 42 7.88 0.46 -3.26
CA MET A 42 7.17 0.38 -1.98
C MET A 42 5.95 -0.55 -2.07
N TYR A 43 5.16 -0.45 -3.15
CA TYR A 43 3.99 -1.29 -3.37
C TYR A 43 4.36 -2.75 -3.64
N ASP A 44 5.37 -2.99 -4.48
CA ASP A 44 5.87 -4.34 -4.75
C ASP A 44 6.37 -5.02 -3.47
N GLU A 45 7.03 -4.27 -2.58
CA GLU A 45 7.46 -4.79 -1.29
C GLU A 45 6.27 -5.15 -0.39
N LEU A 46 5.22 -4.33 -0.36
CA LEU A 46 4.00 -4.64 0.38
C LEU A 46 3.37 -5.96 -0.11
N LEU A 47 3.28 -6.14 -1.43
CA LEU A 47 2.76 -7.37 -2.02
C LEU A 47 3.66 -8.58 -1.74
N ALA A 48 4.98 -8.42 -1.83
CA ALA A 48 5.94 -9.47 -1.53
C ALA A 48 5.81 -9.94 -0.07
N ARG A 49 5.67 -9.02 0.89
CA ARG A 49 5.44 -9.35 2.30
C ARG A 49 4.11 -10.08 2.54
N CYS A 50 3.11 -9.83 1.70
CA CYS A 50 1.85 -10.53 1.79
C CYS A 50 2.01 -12.02 1.42
N THR A 51 2.93 -12.38 0.53
CA THR A 51 3.17 -13.77 0.12
C THR A 51 4.35 -14.44 0.82
N GLU A 52 5.17 -13.69 1.55
CA GLU A 52 6.32 -14.18 2.30
C GLU A 52 5.90 -14.99 3.55
N GLU A 53 6.40 -16.22 3.65
CA GLU A 53 6.29 -17.02 4.88
C GLU A 53 7.46 -16.66 5.81
N GLY A 54 7.15 -16.41 7.08
CA GLY A 54 8.15 -16.19 8.13
C GLY A 54 8.67 -17.50 8.72
N GLY A 55 8.93 -17.51 10.03
CA GLY A 55 9.36 -18.72 10.75
C GLY A 55 8.31 -19.85 10.85
N GLN A 56 7.07 -19.61 10.39
CA GLN A 56 5.98 -20.59 10.33
C GLN A 56 5.24 -20.44 9.00
N SER A 57 4.76 -21.55 8.44
CA SER A 57 3.93 -21.53 7.23
C SER A 57 2.56 -20.91 7.51
N PHE A 58 1.91 -20.39 6.47
CA PHE A 58 0.57 -19.80 6.61
C PHE A 58 -0.45 -20.82 7.14
N ALA A 59 -0.33 -22.09 6.73
CA ALA A 59 -1.18 -23.16 7.23
C ALA A 59 -0.95 -23.43 8.72
N SER A 60 0.31 -23.48 9.18
CA SER A 60 0.61 -23.64 10.60
C SER A 60 0.08 -22.49 11.44
N GLN A 61 0.20 -21.25 10.94
CA GLN A 61 -0.36 -20.08 11.61
C GLN A 61 -1.89 -20.17 11.69
N ALA A 62 -2.57 -20.46 10.58
CA ALA A 62 -4.02 -20.63 10.55
C ALA A 62 -4.50 -21.77 11.47
N TYR A 63 -3.79 -22.90 11.48
CA TYR A 63 -4.08 -24.02 12.37
C TYR A 63 -3.90 -23.65 13.83
N SER A 64 -2.89 -22.85 14.19
CA SER A 64 -2.71 -22.40 15.57
C SER A 64 -3.86 -21.51 16.07
N MET A 65 -4.53 -20.79 15.15
CA MET A 65 -5.64 -19.90 15.48
C MET A 65 -6.98 -20.65 15.60
N ASP A 66 -7.28 -21.57 14.68
CA ASP A 66 -8.48 -22.40 14.76
C ASP A 66 -8.24 -23.80 14.17
N PRO A 67 -7.72 -24.75 14.97
CA PRO A 67 -7.47 -26.12 14.52
C PRO A 67 -8.71 -26.81 13.95
N ARG A 68 -9.92 -26.42 14.42
CA ARG A 68 -11.18 -27.06 14.02
C ARG A 68 -11.54 -26.77 12.57
N SER A 69 -11.08 -25.65 12.01
CA SER A 69 -11.29 -25.30 10.60
C SER A 69 -10.60 -26.27 9.63
N PHE A 70 -9.65 -27.08 10.12
CA PHE A 70 -8.92 -28.09 9.35
C PHE A 70 -9.54 -29.50 9.44
N GLY A 71 -10.67 -29.66 10.15
CA GLY A 71 -11.30 -30.96 10.38
C GLY A 71 -10.38 -31.90 11.16
N SER A 72 -10.03 -33.05 10.56
CA SER A 72 -9.09 -34.02 11.14
C SER A 72 -7.65 -33.87 10.67
N LEU A 73 -7.35 -32.90 9.79
CA LEU A 73 -6.01 -32.65 9.30
C LEU A 73 -5.19 -31.92 10.37
N THR A 74 -3.95 -32.38 10.57
CA THR A 74 -3.01 -31.80 11.52
C THR A 74 -1.64 -31.64 10.84
N PRO A 75 -0.70 -30.85 11.42
CA PRO A 75 0.67 -30.77 10.94
C PRO A 75 1.41 -32.12 10.82
N LYS A 76 0.92 -33.19 11.47
CA LYS A 76 1.49 -34.53 11.40
C LYS A 76 0.85 -35.42 10.33
N SER A 77 -0.23 -34.97 9.69
CA SER A 77 -0.93 -35.72 8.65
C SER A 77 -0.08 -35.83 7.39
N SER A 78 -0.16 -36.97 6.69
CA SER A 78 0.55 -37.16 5.40
C SER A 78 0.10 -36.18 4.31
N TYR A 79 -1.12 -35.64 4.42
CA TYR A 79 -1.69 -34.63 3.53
C TYR A 79 -1.32 -33.19 3.90
N TRP A 80 -0.52 -32.96 4.96
CA TRP A 80 -0.16 -31.59 5.36
C TRP A 80 0.55 -30.78 4.27
N PRO A 81 1.46 -31.36 3.44
CA PRO A 81 2.04 -30.62 2.32
C PRO A 81 1.00 -30.05 1.34
N ASP A 82 -0.13 -30.75 1.12
CA ASP A 82 -1.22 -30.28 0.26
C ASP A 82 -1.98 -29.12 0.89
N VAL A 83 -2.16 -29.15 2.21
CA VAL A 83 -2.75 -28.05 3.00
C VAL A 83 -1.88 -26.80 2.90
N GLU A 84 -0.56 -26.94 3.06
CA GLU A 84 0.37 -25.82 2.91
C GLU A 84 0.37 -25.26 1.49
N ALA A 85 0.32 -26.13 0.47
CA ALA A 85 0.21 -25.70 -0.91
C ALA A 85 -1.12 -24.96 -1.18
N ALA A 86 -2.22 -25.40 -0.59
CA ALA A 86 -3.51 -24.72 -0.68
C ALA A 86 -3.47 -23.33 -0.04
N HIS A 87 -2.86 -23.19 1.14
CA HIS A 87 -2.69 -21.89 1.80
C HIS A 87 -1.78 -20.94 1.01
N ARG A 88 -0.68 -21.42 0.43
CA ARG A 88 0.17 -20.58 -0.44
C ARG A 88 -0.59 -20.08 -1.67
N ARG A 89 -1.40 -20.92 -2.31
CA ARG A 89 -2.27 -20.50 -3.42
C ARG A 89 -3.29 -19.46 -2.98
N TYR A 90 -3.98 -19.72 -1.87
CA TYR A 90 -4.92 -18.75 -1.28
C TYR A 90 -4.25 -17.40 -1.02
N ARG A 91 -3.05 -17.40 -0.41
CA ARG A 91 -2.27 -16.18 -0.15
C ARG A 91 -1.90 -15.46 -1.43
N ALA A 92 -1.36 -16.16 -2.42
CA ALA A 92 -1.05 -15.55 -3.71
C ALA A 92 -2.29 -14.85 -4.32
N THR A 93 -3.47 -15.48 -4.26
CA THR A 93 -4.72 -14.89 -4.75
C THR A 93 -5.18 -13.66 -3.97
N VAL A 94 -5.21 -13.72 -2.63
CA VAL A 94 -5.67 -12.56 -1.84
C VAL A 94 -4.67 -11.40 -1.85
N CYS A 95 -3.38 -11.70 -2.05
CA CYS A 95 -2.33 -10.70 -2.17
C CYS A 95 -2.25 -10.10 -3.57
N SER A 96 -2.88 -10.68 -4.60
CA SER A 96 -2.93 -10.14 -5.96
C SER A 96 -4.19 -9.29 -6.22
N TYR A 97 -4.68 -8.58 -5.20
CA TYR A 97 -5.95 -7.83 -5.27
C TYR A 97 -5.88 -6.59 -6.18
N SER A 98 -4.69 -6.07 -6.45
CA SER A 98 -4.46 -5.05 -7.48
C SER A 98 -3.07 -5.17 -8.11
N SER A 99 -2.99 -4.83 -9.38
CA SER A 99 -1.74 -4.67 -10.12
C SER A 99 -1.02 -3.38 -9.75
N GLY A 100 0.29 -3.30 -10.03
CA GLY A 100 1.06 -2.07 -9.87
C GLY A 100 0.54 -0.92 -10.76
N ALA A 101 -0.03 -1.24 -11.92
CA ALA A 101 -0.63 -0.26 -12.81
C ALA A 101 -1.92 0.35 -12.22
N GLU A 102 -2.79 -0.48 -11.65
CA GLU A 102 -4.00 -0.01 -10.95
C GLU A 102 -3.64 0.82 -9.72
N PHE A 103 -2.65 0.40 -8.94
CA PHE A 103 -2.16 1.17 -7.80
C PHE A 103 -1.60 2.54 -8.24
N ARG A 104 -0.79 2.59 -9.30
CA ARG A 104 -0.29 3.85 -9.86
C ARG A 104 -1.41 4.76 -10.33
N ALA A 105 -2.39 4.22 -11.06
CA ALA A 105 -3.52 4.98 -11.56
C ALA A 105 -4.33 5.59 -10.40
N PHE A 106 -4.65 4.77 -9.39
CA PHE A 106 -5.32 5.20 -8.17
C PHE A 106 -4.55 6.34 -7.49
N TYR A 107 -3.24 6.19 -7.30
CA TYR A 107 -2.41 7.18 -6.63
C TYR A 107 -2.37 8.51 -7.40
N VAL A 108 -2.16 8.47 -8.72
CA VAL A 108 -2.15 9.66 -9.57
C VAL A 108 -3.49 10.38 -9.54
N GLU A 109 -4.59 9.65 -9.67
CA GLU A 109 -5.94 10.21 -9.65
C GLU A 109 -6.25 10.94 -8.34
N HIS A 110 -5.83 10.38 -7.20
CA HIS A 110 -6.11 10.96 -5.88
C HIS A 110 -5.13 12.05 -5.48
N LEU A 111 -3.93 12.10 -6.06
CA LEU A 111 -2.94 13.15 -5.77
C LEU A 111 -3.22 14.45 -6.54
N VAL A 112 -3.75 14.34 -7.76
CA VAL A 112 -3.95 15.47 -8.67
C VAL A 112 -4.87 16.57 -8.10
N PRO A 113 -5.97 16.29 -7.40
CA PRO A 113 -6.81 17.36 -6.84
C PRO A 113 -6.08 18.24 -5.81
N ASP A 114 -5.14 17.67 -5.05
CA ASP A 114 -4.65 18.30 -3.82
C ASP A 114 -3.32 19.07 -3.97
N LEU A 115 -2.53 18.78 -5.01
CA LEU A 115 -1.24 19.44 -5.22
C LEU A 115 -1.30 20.45 -6.36
N SER A 116 -0.50 21.51 -6.36
CA SER A 116 -0.32 22.33 -7.57
C SER A 116 0.71 21.69 -8.52
N GLU A 117 0.79 22.16 -9.78
CA GLU A 117 1.91 21.74 -10.66
C GLU A 117 3.27 22.15 -10.09
N ALA A 118 3.34 23.29 -9.38
CA ALA A 118 4.57 23.76 -8.77
C ALA A 118 5.03 22.81 -7.64
N ASP A 119 4.09 22.33 -6.81
CA ASP A 119 4.36 21.36 -5.75
C ASP A 119 4.89 20.04 -6.33
N LEU A 120 4.23 19.54 -7.40
CA LEU A 120 4.67 18.33 -8.07
C LEU A 120 6.09 18.47 -8.66
N ARG A 121 6.38 19.58 -9.34
CA ARG A 121 7.72 19.85 -9.88
C ARG A 121 8.77 19.94 -8.77
N ALA A 122 8.47 20.60 -7.67
CA ALA A 122 9.36 20.70 -6.52
C ALA A 122 9.62 19.32 -5.87
N ALA A 123 8.57 18.52 -5.70
CA ALA A 123 8.67 17.16 -5.19
C ALA A 123 9.54 16.28 -6.12
N ILE A 124 9.28 16.30 -7.42
CA ILE A 124 10.09 15.58 -8.42
C ILE A 124 11.57 15.99 -8.31
N ALA A 125 11.86 17.29 -8.26
CA ALA A 125 13.23 17.79 -8.15
C ALA A 125 13.93 17.29 -6.87
N PHE A 126 13.23 17.32 -5.73
CA PHE A 126 13.76 16.80 -4.48
C PHE A 126 14.02 15.29 -4.56
N TYR A 127 13.00 14.50 -4.91
CA TYR A 127 13.08 13.04 -4.92
C TYR A 127 14.05 12.52 -6.00
N SER A 128 14.25 13.25 -7.09
CA SER A 128 15.26 12.91 -8.12
C SER A 128 16.68 13.32 -7.74
N SER A 129 16.87 14.16 -6.72
CA SER A 129 18.21 14.58 -6.28
C SER A 129 18.97 13.44 -5.57
N PRO A 130 20.32 13.47 -5.52
CA PRO A 130 21.10 12.49 -4.76
C PRO A 130 20.71 12.40 -3.28
N SER A 131 20.35 13.54 -2.66
CA SER A 131 19.89 13.57 -1.27
C SER A 131 18.51 12.94 -1.12
N GLY A 132 17.56 13.26 -2.01
CA GLY A 132 16.23 12.67 -2.01
C GLY A 132 16.28 11.16 -2.21
N GLN A 133 17.09 10.66 -3.13
CA GLN A 133 17.29 9.22 -3.34
C GLN A 133 17.87 8.52 -2.10
N ARG A 134 18.79 9.16 -1.37
CA ARG A 134 19.27 8.62 -0.07
C ARG A 134 18.17 8.56 0.98
N VAL A 135 17.31 9.57 1.04
CA VAL A 135 16.15 9.59 1.95
C VAL A 135 15.18 8.46 1.58
N VAL A 136 14.81 8.30 0.31
CA VAL A 136 13.92 7.21 -0.13
C VAL A 136 14.51 5.85 0.22
N ALA A 137 15.79 5.61 -0.07
CA ALA A 137 16.44 4.35 0.26
C ALA A 137 16.49 4.08 1.78
N ALA A 138 16.72 5.11 2.59
CA ALA A 138 16.71 5.00 4.06
C ALA A 138 15.30 4.72 4.60
N SER A 139 14.28 5.39 4.04
CA SER A 139 12.87 5.16 4.38
C SER A 139 12.45 3.74 4.00
N GLU A 140 12.77 3.27 2.80
CA GLU A 140 12.54 1.89 2.36
C GLU A 140 13.15 0.89 3.35
N LYS A 141 14.45 1.04 3.65
CA LYS A 141 15.15 0.17 4.61
C LYS A 141 14.49 0.17 5.99
N THR A 142 14.08 1.33 6.48
CA THR A 142 13.44 1.49 7.79
C THR A 142 12.07 0.84 7.82
N SER A 143 11.24 1.08 6.81
CA SER A 143 9.96 0.41 6.63
C SER A 143 10.13 -1.10 6.65
N ARG A 144 11.18 -1.63 5.99
CA ARG A 144 11.39 -3.08 5.98
C ARG A 144 11.60 -3.67 7.36
N ALA A 145 12.45 -3.01 8.15
CA ALA A 145 12.77 -3.43 9.50
C ALA A 145 11.55 -3.31 10.41
N PHE A 146 10.77 -2.23 10.26
CA PHE A 146 9.56 -2.03 11.05
C PHE A 146 8.50 -3.10 10.78
N TYR A 147 8.25 -3.46 9.52
CA TYR A 147 7.24 -4.48 9.19
C TYR A 147 7.52 -5.83 9.86
N THR A 148 8.78 -6.29 9.92
CA THR A 148 9.13 -7.54 10.62
C THR A 148 8.73 -7.49 12.09
N VAL A 149 8.98 -6.36 12.76
CA VAL A 149 8.61 -6.15 14.17
C VAL A 149 7.08 -6.03 14.30
N ALA A 150 6.44 -5.27 13.42
CA ALA A 150 5.00 -5.01 13.44
C ALA A 150 4.18 -6.30 13.24
N THR A 151 4.58 -7.18 12.31
CA THR A 151 3.89 -8.46 12.10
C THR A 151 3.94 -9.36 13.34
N GLN A 152 5.08 -9.42 14.03
CA GLN A 152 5.23 -10.20 15.27
C GLN A 152 4.36 -9.62 16.40
N GLN A 153 4.39 -8.29 16.56
CA GLN A 153 3.57 -7.59 17.56
C GLN A 153 2.07 -7.75 17.28
N MET A 154 1.66 -7.63 16.02
CA MET A 154 0.27 -7.84 15.61
C MET A 154 -0.19 -9.26 15.93
N LEU A 155 0.59 -10.29 15.60
CA LEU A 155 0.25 -11.67 15.91
C LEU A 155 0.06 -11.91 17.41
N ALA A 156 0.99 -11.40 18.24
CA ALA A 156 0.89 -11.50 19.69
C ALA A 156 -0.36 -10.79 20.23
N ALA A 157 -0.65 -9.59 19.72
CA ALA A 157 -1.85 -8.84 20.09
C ALA A 157 -3.14 -9.56 19.67
N THR A 158 -3.20 -10.13 18.47
CA THR A 158 -4.35 -10.93 18.00
C THR A 158 -4.59 -12.13 18.90
N GLN A 159 -3.55 -12.89 19.24
CA GLN A 159 -3.68 -14.05 20.14
C GLN A 159 -4.24 -13.65 21.52
N ALA A 160 -3.73 -12.55 22.10
CA ALA A 160 -4.23 -12.03 23.37
C ALA A 160 -5.70 -11.57 23.28
N ALA A 161 -6.07 -10.89 22.19
CA ALA A 161 -7.43 -10.41 21.97
C ALA A 161 -8.43 -11.55 21.71
N THR A 162 -8.03 -12.61 20.99
CA THR A 162 -8.88 -13.78 20.73
C THR A 162 -9.34 -14.45 22.01
N ALA A 163 -8.47 -14.57 23.03
CA ALA A 163 -8.84 -15.15 24.31
C ALA A 163 -9.94 -14.33 25.01
N THR A 164 -9.84 -13.00 24.97
CA THR A 164 -10.86 -12.10 25.51
C THR A 164 -12.18 -12.23 24.74
N LEU A 165 -12.13 -12.23 23.40
CA LEU A 165 -13.31 -12.41 22.56
C LEU A 165 -14.02 -13.73 22.86
N GLN A 166 -13.28 -14.84 22.98
CA GLN A 166 -13.86 -16.14 23.32
C GLN A 166 -14.57 -16.13 24.68
N LYS A 167 -13.98 -15.48 25.69
CA LYS A 167 -14.60 -15.32 27.01
C LYS A 167 -15.91 -14.55 26.91
N ASP A 168 -15.94 -13.46 26.15
CA ASP A 168 -17.14 -12.63 26.01
C ASP A 168 -18.22 -13.34 25.19
N MET A 169 -17.85 -14.02 24.11
CA MET A 169 -18.78 -14.86 23.34
C MET A 169 -19.39 -15.98 24.19
N LYS A 170 -18.60 -16.61 25.08
CA LYS A 170 -19.12 -17.59 26.03
C LYS A 170 -20.17 -16.98 26.96
N LYS A 171 -19.91 -15.79 27.53
CA LYS A 171 -20.90 -15.10 28.39
C LYS A 171 -22.20 -14.82 27.64
N ILE A 172 -22.10 -14.32 26.41
CA ILE A 172 -23.28 -14.04 25.56
C ILE A 172 -24.07 -15.33 25.31
N TYR A 173 -23.38 -16.41 24.97
CA TYR A 173 -24.01 -17.71 24.71
C TYR A 173 -24.67 -18.31 25.96
N ASP A 174 -23.99 -18.24 27.11
CA ASP A 174 -24.55 -18.71 28.39
C ASP A 174 -25.79 -17.89 28.78
N ALA A 175 -25.78 -16.57 28.57
CA ALA A 175 -26.95 -15.71 28.79
C ALA A 175 -28.11 -16.04 27.82
N TYR A 176 -27.82 -16.25 26.53
CA TYR A 176 -28.82 -16.64 25.54
C TYR A 176 -29.46 -17.99 25.86
N LYS A 177 -28.70 -18.95 26.38
CA LYS A 177 -29.25 -20.25 26.82
C LYS A 177 -30.23 -20.12 27.99
N LEU A 178 -29.98 -19.18 28.90
CA LEU A 178 -30.83 -18.93 30.06
C LEU A 178 -32.11 -18.18 29.64
N GLU A 179 -31.98 -17.20 28.77
CA GLU A 179 -33.09 -16.36 28.29
C GLU A 179 -33.00 -16.16 26.77
N PRO A 180 -33.48 -17.13 25.97
CA PRO A 180 -33.50 -16.98 24.51
C PRO A 180 -34.56 -15.93 24.15
N ARG A 181 -34.12 -14.86 23.50
CA ARG A 181 -34.98 -13.82 22.91
C ARG A 181 -35.15 -14.03 21.42
#